data_AF-A0A803LE54-F1
#
_entry.id   AF-A0A803LE54-F1
#
_cell.length_a   1.000
_cell.length_b   1.000
_cell.length_c   1.000
_cell.angle_alpha   90.00
_cell.angle_beta   90.00
_cell.angle_gamma   90.00
#
_symmetry.space_group_name_H-M   'P 1'
#
loop_
_entity.id
_entity.type
_entity.pdbx_description
1 polymer ?
#
loop_
_entity_poly.entity_id
_entity_poly.type
_entity_poly.pdbx_seq_one_letter_code
_entity_poly.pdbx_strand_id
1 'polypeptide(L)'
;MASVPPMAVPATVVCLKSAYNSKFLRYRNDIDSQTYGLLEFAGDEVMDQYAHFEIEQSKTYDGLVHLKSRYNNKYFVRWSPSHNWISASAHNIDENQSNWSCTLFKPIYLSDDDGTQKMRLMHVQLGHYASLWKDEASFDSCLNAGSNETNEDSYDVFTLVNLFNIPKHVALKGDNGKYLGAVSVRGVWYLQFSFDNHDDAMVAHEVFEAPDGTLCIKSSHVGMFWRLANDDYIVVDANYPRGSSNTGAMFRAVVRDVNAIALLNMSKTWFCKRYTFIWDHFLNAATQNVDEFAILEMIDLGA
;
A
#
# COMPACT_ATOMS: atom_id res chain seq x y z
N MET A 1 -26.45 -30.65 9.43
CA MET A 1 -25.08 -30.16 9.16
C MET A 1 -25.17 -28.66 9.02
N ALA A 2 -24.61 -27.91 9.97
CA ALA A 2 -24.56 -26.45 9.86
C ALA A 2 -23.57 -26.08 8.76
N SER A 3 -24.04 -25.40 7.72
CA SER A 3 -23.18 -24.82 6.69
C SER A 3 -22.25 -23.81 7.35
N VAL A 4 -20.94 -24.06 7.26
CA VAL A 4 -19.92 -23.06 7.59
C VAL A 4 -20.24 -21.82 6.75
N PRO A 5 -20.46 -20.64 7.34
CA PRO A 5 -20.71 -19.43 6.57
C PRO A 5 -19.54 -19.21 5.60
N PRO A 6 -19.78 -18.75 4.37
CA PRO A 6 -18.70 -18.42 3.45
C PRO A 6 -17.75 -17.48 4.17
N MET A 7 -16.47 -17.86 4.20
CA MET A 7 -15.40 -17.06 4.77
C MET A 7 -15.49 -15.67 4.13
N ALA A 8 -15.78 -14.65 4.93
CA ALA A 8 -15.86 -13.29 4.43
C ALA A 8 -14.52 -12.98 3.74
N VAL A 9 -14.57 -12.62 2.46
CA VAL A 9 -13.38 -12.14 1.75
C VAL A 9 -12.85 -10.96 2.58
N PRO A 10 -11.58 -10.98 3.02
CA PRO A 10 -11.05 -9.89 3.82
C PRO A 10 -11.24 -8.57 3.08
N ALA A 11 -11.83 -7.57 3.75
CA ALA A 11 -11.95 -6.24 3.19
C ALA A 11 -10.54 -5.73 2.85
N THR A 12 -10.33 -5.28 1.61
CA THR A 12 -9.04 -4.75 1.19
C THR A 12 -8.88 -3.35 1.77
N VAL A 13 -7.87 -3.17 2.64
CA VAL A 13 -7.57 -1.88 3.26
C VAL A 13 -6.56 -1.12 2.41
N VAL A 14 -6.89 0.12 2.09
CA VAL A 14 -6.14 0.95 1.15
C VAL A 14 -5.96 2.37 1.64
N CYS A 15 -4.98 3.07 1.08
CA CYS A 15 -4.86 4.51 1.09
C CYS A 15 -4.94 5.04 -0.35
N LEU A 16 -5.41 6.28 -0.52
CA LEU A 16 -5.47 6.94 -1.83
C LEU A 16 -4.54 8.14 -1.81
N LYS A 17 -3.51 8.16 -2.67
CA LYS A 17 -2.57 9.28 -2.76
C LYS A 17 -2.90 10.13 -4.00
N SER A 18 -3.04 11.44 -3.84
CA SER A 18 -3.27 12.34 -4.98
C SER A 18 -2.02 12.47 -5.84
N ALA A 19 -2.17 12.32 -7.16
CA ALA A 19 -1.10 12.59 -8.10
C ALA A 19 -0.70 14.08 -8.13
N TYR A 20 -1.63 14.98 -7.78
CA TYR A 20 -1.39 16.42 -7.83
C TYR A 20 -0.53 16.94 -6.67
N ASN A 21 -0.92 16.67 -5.41
CA ASN A 21 -0.21 17.22 -4.24
C ASN A 21 0.59 16.18 -3.44
N SER A 22 0.61 14.92 -3.88
CA SER A 22 1.30 13.81 -3.21
C SER A 22 0.85 13.54 -1.77
N LYS A 23 -0.31 14.05 -1.34
CA LYS A 23 -0.90 13.77 -0.03
C LYS A 23 -1.87 12.59 -0.12
N PHE A 24 -1.99 11.87 0.98
CA PHE A 24 -3.01 10.85 1.18
C PHE A 24 -4.37 11.49 1.47
N LEU A 25 -5.41 10.90 0.90
CA LEU A 25 -6.78 11.19 1.27
C LEU A 25 -6.99 10.76 2.72
N ARG A 26 -7.58 11.63 3.52
CA ARG A 26 -7.89 11.37 4.92
C ARG A 26 -9.27 11.91 5.29
N TYR A 27 -9.85 11.34 6.32
CA TYR A 27 -11.03 11.89 6.99
C TYR A 27 -10.67 13.16 7.76
N ARG A 28 -11.39 14.26 7.50
CA ARG A 28 -11.23 15.53 8.21
C ARG A 28 -11.93 15.45 9.57
N ASN A 29 -11.15 15.18 10.61
CA ASN A 29 -11.60 15.09 12.01
C ASN A 29 -11.38 16.40 12.80
N ASP A 30 -11.69 17.54 12.19
CA ASP A 30 -11.66 18.85 12.86
C ASP A 30 -13.09 19.23 13.23
N ILE A 31 -13.44 19.06 14.51
CA ILE A 31 -14.83 19.15 14.99
C ILE A 31 -15.38 20.58 14.92
N ASP A 32 -14.52 21.59 14.94
CA ASP A 32 -14.89 23.00 14.91
C ASP A 32 -14.96 23.52 13.46
N SER A 33 -14.56 22.71 12.48
CA SER A 33 -14.59 23.07 11.07
C SER A 33 -15.95 22.82 10.43
N GLN A 34 -16.39 23.76 9.59
CA GLN A 34 -17.59 23.58 8.75
C GLN A 34 -17.50 22.39 7.77
N THR A 35 -16.30 21.85 7.59
CA THR A 35 -15.98 20.73 6.70
C THR A 35 -15.72 19.43 7.46
N TYR A 36 -16.07 19.37 8.74
CA TYR A 36 -16.02 18.16 9.53
C TYR A 36 -16.71 17.00 8.81
N GLY A 37 -16.01 15.86 8.72
CA GLY A 37 -16.51 14.65 8.08
C GLY A 37 -16.34 14.58 6.56
N LEU A 38 -15.87 15.65 5.92
CA LEU A 38 -15.40 15.59 4.53
C LEU A 38 -14.08 14.81 4.43
N LEU A 39 -13.74 14.45 3.21
CA LEU A 39 -12.48 13.81 2.86
C LEU A 39 -11.55 14.84 2.23
N GLU A 40 -10.28 14.86 2.63
CA GLU A 40 -9.28 15.82 2.17
C GLU A 40 -7.95 15.18 1.82
N PHE A 41 -7.20 15.75 0.88
CA PHE A 41 -5.84 15.33 0.55
C PHE A 41 -4.81 16.12 1.38
N ALA A 42 -4.69 15.74 2.65
CA ALA A 42 -3.77 16.38 3.61
C ALA A 42 -2.97 15.39 4.47
N GLY A 43 -3.08 14.08 4.22
CA GLY A 43 -2.26 13.08 4.92
C GLY A 43 -0.82 13.07 4.40
N ASP A 44 0.15 13.31 5.27
CA ASP A 44 1.58 13.28 4.90
C ASP A 44 2.12 11.85 4.81
N GLU A 45 1.60 10.95 5.64
CA GLU A 45 2.13 9.59 5.82
C GLU A 45 1.04 8.55 5.57
N VAL A 46 1.43 7.40 4.99
CA VAL A 46 0.52 6.28 4.75
C VAL A 46 -0.07 5.71 6.05
N MET A 47 0.59 5.93 7.19
CA MET A 47 0.17 5.47 8.51
C MET A 47 -0.73 6.46 9.26
N ASP A 48 -1.14 7.56 8.62
CA ASP A 48 -2.17 8.44 9.18
C ASP A 48 -3.44 7.64 9.48
N GLN A 49 -3.85 7.62 10.75
CA GLN A 49 -5.01 6.87 11.24
C GLN A 49 -6.33 7.24 10.55
N TYR A 50 -6.41 8.41 9.91
CA TYR A 50 -7.58 8.89 9.20
C TYR A 50 -7.53 8.60 7.68
N ALA A 51 -6.42 8.06 7.17
CA ALA A 51 -6.18 7.83 5.74
C ALA A 51 -6.49 6.40 5.25
N HIS A 52 -7.02 5.55 6.13
CA HIS A 52 -7.29 4.14 5.82
C HIS A 52 -8.76 3.92 5.43
N PHE A 53 -8.97 3.28 4.29
CA PHE A 53 -10.28 2.99 3.75
C PHE A 53 -10.43 1.50 3.42
N GLU A 54 -11.64 0.97 3.55
CA GLU A 54 -12.01 -0.35 3.06
C GLU A 54 -12.70 -0.22 1.71
N ILE A 55 -12.32 -1.09 0.78
CA ILE A 55 -13.05 -1.30 -0.48
C ILE A 55 -13.95 -2.53 -0.30
N GLU A 56 -15.24 -2.34 -0.49
CA GLU A 56 -16.24 -3.41 -0.53
C GLU A 56 -16.85 -3.51 -1.93
N GLN A 57 -16.91 -4.71 -2.51
CA GLN A 57 -17.53 -4.91 -3.82
C GLN A 57 -19.05 -4.69 -3.73
N SER A 58 -19.64 -4.11 -4.77
CA SER A 58 -21.09 -4.01 -4.90
C SER A 58 -21.72 -5.41 -4.88
N LYS A 59 -22.89 -5.50 -4.24
CA LYS A 59 -23.67 -6.74 -4.18
C LYS A 59 -24.46 -6.99 -5.46
N THR A 60 -24.72 -5.92 -6.22
CA THR A 60 -25.63 -5.95 -7.38
C THR A 60 -24.88 -5.74 -8.70
N TYR A 61 -23.83 -4.93 -8.73
CA TYR A 61 -23.19 -4.50 -9.97
C TYR A 61 -21.72 -4.88 -10.01
N ASP A 62 -21.36 -5.76 -10.94
CA ASP A 62 -19.96 -6.16 -11.12
C ASP A 62 -19.07 -4.96 -11.47
N GLY A 63 -17.88 -4.92 -10.86
CA GLY A 63 -16.90 -3.84 -11.02
C GLY A 63 -17.24 -2.51 -10.34
N LEU A 64 -18.37 -2.38 -9.63
CA LEU A 64 -18.66 -1.22 -8.78
C LEU A 64 -18.30 -1.51 -7.33
N VAL A 65 -17.89 -0.47 -6.60
CA VAL A 65 -17.42 -0.61 -5.22
C VAL A 65 -18.05 0.42 -4.29
N HIS A 66 -18.00 0.11 -3.00
CA HIS A 66 -18.24 1.03 -1.90
C HIS A 66 -16.90 1.32 -1.22
N LEU A 67 -16.71 2.57 -0.80
CA LEU A 67 -15.54 3.01 -0.03
C LEU A 67 -16.01 3.36 1.38
N LYS A 68 -15.30 2.88 2.40
CA LYS A 68 -15.66 3.08 3.81
C LYS A 68 -14.46 3.54 4.62
N SER A 69 -14.61 4.58 5.43
CA SER A 69 -13.56 5.03 6.34
C SER A 69 -13.37 4.03 7.49
N ARG A 70 -12.13 3.61 7.74
CA ARG A 70 -11.77 2.76 8.89
C ARG A 70 -11.92 3.49 10.22
N TYR A 71 -11.77 4.81 10.21
CA TYR A 71 -11.81 5.62 11.43
C TYR A 71 -13.20 5.61 12.07
N ASN A 72 -14.24 5.94 11.28
CA ASN A 72 -15.60 6.08 11.79
C ASN A 72 -16.56 4.97 11.31
N ASN A 73 -16.09 4.03 10.49
CA ASN A 73 -16.85 2.93 9.91
C ASN A 73 -18.07 3.39 9.10
N LYS A 74 -17.93 4.47 8.32
CA LYS A 74 -18.99 5.04 7.47
C LYS A 74 -18.58 5.12 6.00
N TYR A 75 -19.56 4.95 5.12
CA TYR A 75 -19.37 4.93 3.68
C TYR A 75 -19.25 6.33 3.08
N PHE A 76 -18.52 6.38 1.97
CA PHE A 76 -18.41 7.57 1.14
C PHE A 76 -19.75 7.88 0.50
N VAL A 77 -20.17 9.13 0.63
CA VAL A 77 -21.43 9.64 0.09
C VAL A 77 -21.32 11.13 -0.14
N ARG A 78 -22.11 11.66 -1.07
CA ARG A 78 -22.29 13.10 -1.22
C ARG A 78 -22.71 13.72 0.11
N TRP A 79 -22.21 14.92 0.39
CA TRP A 79 -22.44 15.60 1.66
C TRP A 79 -23.91 16.01 1.87
N SER A 80 -24.61 16.34 0.78
CA SER A 80 -26.06 16.56 0.79
C SER A 80 -26.65 16.45 -0.63
N PRO A 81 -27.98 16.50 -0.82
CA PRO A 81 -28.61 16.49 -2.15
C PRO A 81 -28.16 17.63 -3.07
N SER A 82 -27.65 18.74 -2.51
CA SER A 82 -27.23 19.94 -3.23
C SER A 82 -25.72 20.11 -3.37
N HIS A 83 -24.92 19.17 -2.84
CA HIS A 83 -23.46 19.27 -2.86
C HIS A 83 -22.82 18.10 -3.61
N ASN A 84 -21.63 18.37 -4.16
CA ASN A 84 -20.78 17.37 -4.83
C ASN A 84 -19.56 16.98 -3.96
N TRP A 85 -19.41 17.60 -2.79
CA TRP A 85 -18.43 17.22 -1.78
C TRP A 85 -18.68 15.80 -1.29
N ILE A 86 -17.62 15.02 -1.14
CA ILE A 86 -17.70 13.65 -0.64
C ILE A 86 -17.34 13.62 0.85
N SER A 87 -18.19 12.97 1.63
CA SER A 87 -18.05 12.77 3.07
C SER A 87 -18.06 11.28 3.39
N ALA A 88 -17.39 10.87 4.47
CA ALA A 88 -17.54 9.51 5.01
C ALA A 88 -18.58 9.52 6.14
N SER A 89 -19.85 9.58 5.78
CA SER A 89 -20.96 9.81 6.73
C SER A 89 -22.15 8.85 6.59
N ALA A 90 -22.22 8.05 5.53
CA ALA A 90 -23.31 7.10 5.34
C ALA A 90 -23.16 5.87 6.25
N HIS A 91 -24.23 5.49 6.93
CA HIS A 91 -24.25 4.34 7.83
C HIS A 91 -24.41 3.00 7.10
N ASN A 92 -25.05 3.01 5.93
CA ASN A 92 -25.33 1.83 5.12
C ASN A 92 -24.98 2.12 3.67
N ILE A 93 -24.69 1.07 2.90
CA ILE A 93 -24.57 1.17 1.45
C ILE A 93 -25.91 1.53 0.80
N ASP A 94 -25.86 2.27 -0.30
CA ASP A 94 -27.00 2.56 -1.16
C ASP A 94 -26.61 2.35 -2.63
N GLU A 95 -27.18 1.29 -3.23
CA GLU A 95 -26.92 0.91 -4.62
C GLU A 95 -27.99 1.43 -5.60
N ASN A 96 -28.93 2.26 -5.13
CA ASN A 96 -29.86 2.94 -6.01
C ASN A 96 -29.17 4.12 -6.70
N GLN A 97 -28.78 3.93 -7.96
CA GLN A 97 -28.05 4.91 -8.75
C GLN A 97 -28.83 6.22 -9.02
N SER A 98 -30.13 6.25 -8.75
CA SER A 98 -30.94 7.48 -8.85
C SER A 98 -30.98 8.28 -7.56
N ASN A 99 -30.57 7.70 -6.42
CA ASN A 99 -30.62 8.35 -5.13
C ASN A 99 -29.37 9.20 -4.89
N TRP A 100 -29.53 10.45 -4.47
CA TRP A 100 -28.39 11.35 -4.21
C TRP A 100 -27.41 10.78 -3.16
N SER A 101 -27.90 9.91 -2.26
CA SER A 101 -27.10 9.22 -1.25
C SER A 101 -26.48 7.91 -1.73
N CYS A 102 -26.53 7.59 -3.04
CA CYS A 102 -25.86 6.42 -3.60
C CYS A 102 -24.37 6.41 -3.20
N THR A 103 -23.89 5.26 -2.73
CA THR A 103 -22.52 5.10 -2.22
C THR A 103 -21.59 4.41 -3.22
N LEU A 104 -22.09 4.12 -4.42
CA LEU A 104 -21.33 3.42 -5.45
C LEU A 104 -20.32 4.33 -6.13
N PHE A 105 -19.09 3.82 -6.24
CA PHE A 105 -18.04 4.37 -7.06
C PHE A 105 -17.59 3.34 -8.11
N LYS A 106 -17.16 3.84 -9.26
CA LYS A 106 -16.54 3.05 -10.31
C LYS A 106 -15.03 3.37 -10.34
N PRO A 107 -14.15 2.44 -9.96
CA PRO A 107 -12.72 2.57 -10.19
C PRO A 107 -12.41 2.40 -11.69
N ILE A 108 -11.56 3.29 -12.21
CA ILE A 108 -11.11 3.27 -13.60
C ILE A 108 -9.59 3.30 -13.57
N TYR A 109 -8.97 2.13 -13.69
CA TYR A 109 -7.51 1.99 -13.66
C TYR A 109 -6.88 2.60 -14.91
N LEU A 110 -5.79 3.34 -14.70
CA LEU A 110 -4.97 3.89 -15.78
C LEU A 110 -3.87 2.88 -16.07
N SER A 111 -3.66 2.58 -17.35
CA SER A 111 -2.54 1.73 -17.76
C SER A 111 -1.24 2.51 -17.52
N ASP A 112 -0.44 2.07 -16.56
CA ASP A 112 0.90 2.59 -16.35
C ASP A 112 1.94 1.47 -16.40
N ASP A 113 3.05 1.75 -17.09
CA ASP A 113 4.18 0.86 -17.24
C ASP A 113 5.04 0.76 -15.95
N ASP A 114 4.81 1.63 -14.97
CA ASP A 114 5.60 1.76 -13.73
C ASP A 114 5.11 0.84 -12.58
N GLY A 115 4.08 0.02 -12.83
CA GLY A 115 3.51 -0.88 -11.82
C GLY A 115 2.74 -0.15 -10.70
N THR A 116 2.54 1.16 -10.80
CA THR A 116 1.70 1.91 -9.86
C THR A 116 0.22 1.73 -10.23
N GLN A 117 -0.62 1.41 -9.23
CA GLN A 117 -2.06 1.26 -9.44
C GLN A 117 -2.74 2.64 -9.49
N LYS A 118 -2.41 3.46 -10.51
CA LYS A 118 -3.10 4.73 -10.74
C LYS A 118 -4.52 4.48 -11.23
N MET A 119 -5.46 5.27 -10.72
CA MET A 119 -6.85 5.16 -11.07
C MET A 119 -7.58 6.51 -10.95
N ARG A 120 -8.72 6.58 -11.62
CA ARG A 120 -9.77 7.57 -11.36
C ARG A 120 -10.91 6.91 -10.61
N LEU A 121 -11.62 7.69 -9.79
CA LEU A 121 -12.85 7.25 -9.12
C LEU A 121 -14.03 8.06 -9.65
N MET A 122 -15.03 7.38 -10.21
CA MET A 122 -16.26 8.03 -10.67
C MET A 122 -17.41 7.75 -9.70
N HIS A 123 -18.05 8.81 -9.19
CA HIS A 123 -19.26 8.70 -8.38
C HIS A 123 -20.46 8.31 -9.27
N VAL A 124 -21.03 7.13 -9.04
CA VAL A 124 -21.94 6.49 -10.00
C VAL A 124 -23.23 7.28 -10.23
N GLN A 125 -23.88 7.77 -9.17
CA GLN A 125 -25.12 8.53 -9.33
C GLN A 125 -24.93 9.86 -10.09
N LEU A 126 -23.75 10.48 -9.98
CA LEU A 126 -23.48 11.73 -10.69
C LEU A 126 -22.91 11.48 -12.09
N GLY A 127 -22.24 10.34 -12.31
CA GLY A 127 -21.39 10.14 -13.49
C GLY A 127 -20.17 11.08 -13.52
N HIS A 128 -19.75 11.57 -12.35
CA HIS A 128 -18.71 12.57 -12.20
C HIS A 128 -17.44 11.97 -11.57
N TYR A 129 -16.28 12.44 -12.00
CA TYR A 129 -15.00 12.08 -11.41
C TYR A 129 -14.82 12.77 -10.05
N ALA A 130 -14.48 11.98 -9.03
CA ALA A 130 -14.00 12.49 -7.77
C ALA A 130 -12.60 13.09 -7.99
N SER A 131 -12.41 14.32 -7.54
CA SER A 131 -11.21 15.11 -7.76
C SER A 131 -10.83 15.88 -6.51
N LEU A 132 -9.54 16.13 -6.34
CA LEU A 132 -9.05 17.15 -5.42
C LEU A 132 -9.55 18.50 -5.90
N TRP A 133 -10.36 19.15 -5.09
CA TRP A 133 -10.83 20.50 -5.40
C TRP A 133 -9.82 21.53 -4.90
N LYS A 134 -9.49 22.49 -5.77
CA LYS A 134 -8.66 23.64 -5.41
C LYS A 134 -9.55 24.85 -5.19
N ASP A 135 -9.52 25.40 -3.99
CA ASP A 135 -10.28 26.61 -3.63
C ASP A 135 -9.41 27.53 -2.77
N GLU A 136 -9.75 28.82 -2.68
CA GLU A 136 -9.02 29.77 -1.81
C GLU A 136 -9.52 29.74 -0.35
N ALA A 137 -10.41 28.80 0.00
CA ALA A 137 -11.17 28.81 1.25
C ALA A 137 -11.15 27.45 1.98
N SER A 138 -12.06 27.27 2.95
CA SER A 138 -12.11 26.11 3.86
C SER A 138 -12.31 24.74 3.19
N PHE A 139 -12.59 24.69 1.89
CA PHE A 139 -12.80 23.45 1.12
C PHE A 139 -11.57 23.07 0.30
N ASP A 140 -10.45 23.79 0.45
CA ASP A 140 -9.23 23.47 -0.28
C ASP A 140 -8.80 22.02 -0.01
N SER A 141 -8.37 21.37 -1.08
CA SER A 141 -7.95 19.97 -1.13
C SER A 141 -9.02 18.94 -0.71
N CYS A 142 -10.29 19.33 -0.56
CA CYS A 142 -11.38 18.39 -0.30
C CYS A 142 -11.76 17.58 -1.56
N LEU A 143 -12.22 16.35 -1.35
CA LEU A 143 -12.70 15.47 -2.42
C LEU A 143 -14.07 15.93 -2.93
N ASN A 144 -14.16 16.20 -4.23
CA ASN A 144 -15.36 16.71 -4.90
C ASN A 144 -15.65 15.94 -6.19
N ALA A 145 -16.89 15.52 -6.40
CA ALA A 145 -17.37 14.89 -7.64
C ALA A 145 -18.06 15.93 -8.56
N GLY A 146 -17.31 16.94 -8.97
CA GLY A 146 -17.87 18.17 -9.57
C GLY A 146 -18.09 18.12 -11.08
N SER A 147 -17.31 17.30 -11.79
CA SER A 147 -17.27 17.28 -13.26
C SER A 147 -17.33 15.85 -13.81
N ASN A 148 -17.93 15.68 -14.98
CA ASN A 148 -17.88 14.45 -15.77
C ASN A 148 -16.68 14.41 -16.75
N GLU A 149 -15.88 15.47 -16.79
CA GLU A 149 -14.66 15.56 -17.59
C GLU A 149 -13.44 15.24 -16.74
N THR A 150 -12.44 14.60 -17.35
CA THR A 150 -11.13 14.38 -16.72
C THR A 150 -10.38 15.71 -16.60
N ASN A 151 -9.54 15.84 -15.58
CA ASN A 151 -8.79 17.07 -15.35
C ASN A 151 -7.36 16.97 -15.91
N GLU A 152 -6.91 17.99 -16.67
CA GLU A 152 -5.57 18.02 -17.27
C GLU A 152 -4.44 18.11 -16.22
N ASP A 153 -4.71 18.75 -15.07
CA ASP A 153 -3.78 18.87 -13.94
C ASP A 153 -3.78 17.63 -13.03
N SER A 154 -4.46 16.54 -13.45
CA SER A 154 -4.52 15.26 -12.73
C SER A 154 -5.12 15.34 -11.31
N TYR A 155 -6.01 16.31 -11.06
CA TYR A 155 -6.76 16.41 -9.80
C TYR A 155 -7.63 15.19 -9.49
N ASP A 156 -8.03 14.45 -10.52
CA ASP A 156 -8.88 13.25 -10.48
C ASP A 156 -8.09 11.94 -10.50
N VAL A 157 -6.75 12.01 -10.47
CA VAL A 157 -5.87 10.83 -10.52
C VAL A 157 -5.34 10.51 -9.13
N PHE A 158 -5.53 9.25 -8.73
CA PHE A 158 -5.10 8.73 -7.44
C PHE A 158 -4.24 7.48 -7.62
N THR A 159 -3.19 7.35 -6.83
CA THR A 159 -2.47 6.09 -6.67
C THR A 159 -3.10 5.30 -5.54
N LEU A 160 -3.53 4.08 -5.82
CA LEU A 160 -4.02 3.15 -4.82
C LEU A 160 -2.84 2.49 -4.09
N VAL A 161 -2.78 2.65 -2.77
CA VAL A 161 -1.78 1.99 -1.92
C VAL A 161 -2.46 0.89 -1.14
N ASN A 162 -2.08 -0.36 -1.38
CA ASN A 162 -2.58 -1.50 -0.62
C ASN A 162 -1.66 -1.77 0.57
N LEU A 163 -2.22 -1.73 1.79
CA LEU A 163 -1.44 -1.90 3.01
C LEU A 163 -1.06 -3.36 3.30
N PHE A 164 -1.75 -4.33 2.67
CA PHE A 164 -1.68 -5.75 3.06
C PHE A 164 -1.49 -6.70 1.87
N ASN A 165 -1.13 -6.21 0.69
CA ASN A 165 -0.91 -7.07 -0.47
C ASN A 165 0.52 -6.90 -0.99
N ILE A 166 1.43 -7.71 -0.44
CA ILE A 166 2.81 -7.80 -0.90
C ILE A 166 2.85 -8.81 -2.06
N PRO A 167 3.32 -8.41 -3.26
CA PRO A 167 3.44 -9.33 -4.39
C PRO A 167 4.30 -10.54 -4.03
N LYS A 168 3.96 -11.69 -4.63
CA LYS A 168 4.68 -12.93 -4.37
C LYS A 168 6.08 -12.92 -4.98
N HIS A 169 6.26 -12.34 -6.17
CA HIS A 169 7.54 -12.30 -6.87
C HIS A 169 7.99 -10.84 -6.95
N VAL A 170 9.14 -10.53 -6.33
CA VAL A 170 9.57 -9.15 -6.14
C VAL A 170 11.06 -8.96 -6.42
N ALA A 171 11.41 -7.77 -6.91
CA ALA A 171 12.73 -7.19 -6.74
C ALA A 171 12.65 -6.06 -5.71
N LEU A 172 13.74 -5.85 -4.97
CA LEU A 172 13.83 -4.81 -3.95
C LEU A 172 14.93 -3.83 -4.32
N LYS A 173 14.66 -2.53 -4.27
CA LYS A 173 15.60 -1.47 -4.60
C LYS A 173 15.85 -0.59 -3.38
N GLY A 174 17.13 -0.32 -3.13
CA GLY A 174 17.57 0.50 -2.00
C GLY A 174 17.65 1.98 -2.36
N ASP A 175 17.89 2.81 -1.35
CA ASP A 175 18.05 4.27 -1.49
C ASP A 175 19.23 4.67 -2.41
N ASN A 176 20.21 3.78 -2.60
CA ASN A 176 21.32 3.99 -3.53
C ASN A 176 20.93 3.77 -5.02
N GLY A 177 19.65 3.52 -5.29
CA GLY A 177 19.13 3.28 -6.64
C GLY A 177 19.45 1.90 -7.22
N LYS A 178 20.06 1.00 -6.44
CA LYS A 178 20.45 -0.35 -6.87
C LYS A 178 19.47 -1.40 -6.36
N TYR A 179 19.32 -2.46 -7.12
CA TYR A 179 18.55 -3.64 -6.75
C TYR A 179 19.34 -4.57 -5.83
N LEU A 180 18.62 -5.20 -4.91
CA LEU A 180 19.13 -6.14 -3.94
C LEU A 180 19.23 -7.53 -4.58
N GLY A 181 20.45 -8.01 -4.82
CA GLY A 181 20.68 -9.34 -5.37
C GLY A 181 21.50 -10.23 -4.46
N ALA A 182 21.42 -11.54 -4.72
CA ALA A 182 22.23 -12.54 -4.05
C ALA A 182 23.68 -12.52 -4.55
N VAL A 183 24.65 -12.43 -3.63
CA VAL A 183 26.09 -12.39 -3.94
C VAL A 183 26.83 -13.40 -3.07
N SER A 184 27.62 -14.29 -3.68
CA SER A 184 28.44 -15.24 -2.94
C SER A 184 29.75 -14.60 -2.49
N VAL A 185 29.97 -14.54 -1.18
CA VAL A 185 31.22 -14.09 -0.58
C VAL A 185 31.77 -15.24 0.25
N ARG A 186 32.93 -15.76 -0.17
CA ARG A 186 33.62 -16.89 0.52
C ARG A 186 32.70 -18.12 0.74
N GLY A 187 31.82 -18.41 -0.22
CA GLY A 187 30.92 -19.56 -0.17
C GLY A 187 29.62 -19.34 0.60
N VAL A 188 29.39 -18.16 1.18
CA VAL A 188 28.12 -17.78 1.81
C VAL A 188 27.39 -16.79 0.91
N TRP A 189 26.09 -17.02 0.71
CA TRP A 189 25.25 -16.13 -0.08
C TRP A 189 24.71 -15.00 0.80
N TYR A 190 25.12 -13.78 0.49
CA TYR A 190 24.66 -12.55 1.10
C TYR A 190 23.74 -11.78 0.16
N LEU A 191 23.14 -10.71 0.66
CA LEU A 191 22.29 -9.81 -0.12
C LEU A 191 22.96 -8.44 -0.22
N GLN A 192 23.12 -7.92 -1.43
CA GLN A 192 23.81 -6.66 -1.69
C GLN A 192 23.03 -5.76 -2.66
N PHE A 193 22.97 -4.47 -2.35
CA PHE A 193 22.38 -3.43 -3.22
C PHE A 193 23.40 -2.96 -4.26
N SER A 194 23.65 -3.79 -5.28
CA SER A 194 24.68 -3.55 -6.30
C SER A 194 24.23 -3.76 -7.74
N PHE A 195 23.01 -4.24 -7.97
CA PHE A 195 22.50 -4.57 -9.30
C PHE A 195 21.75 -3.39 -9.93
N ASP A 196 21.85 -3.26 -11.26
CA ASP A 196 21.26 -2.15 -12.01
C ASP A 196 19.92 -2.48 -12.70
N ASN A 197 19.66 -3.77 -12.96
CA ASN A 197 18.48 -4.22 -13.69
C ASN A 197 17.59 -5.11 -12.81
N HIS A 198 16.28 -4.88 -12.83
CA HIS A 198 15.29 -5.72 -12.15
C HIS A 198 15.08 -7.08 -12.85
N ASP A 199 15.46 -7.21 -14.12
CA ASP A 199 15.39 -8.48 -14.85
C ASP A 199 16.55 -9.45 -14.52
N ASP A 200 17.53 -9.03 -13.72
CA ASP A 200 18.63 -9.92 -13.33
C ASP A 200 18.09 -11.04 -12.41
N ALA A 201 18.36 -12.29 -12.78
CA ALA A 201 17.89 -13.44 -12.00
C ALA A 201 18.35 -13.40 -10.53
N MET A 202 19.48 -12.75 -10.23
CA MET A 202 20.02 -12.61 -8.87
C MET A 202 19.16 -11.73 -7.97
N VAL A 203 18.38 -10.80 -8.54
CA VAL A 203 17.57 -9.83 -7.79
C VAL A 203 16.14 -10.30 -7.54
N ALA A 204 15.74 -11.42 -8.13
CA ALA A 204 14.42 -11.99 -7.96
C ALA A 204 14.29 -12.70 -6.59
N HIS A 205 13.23 -12.35 -5.86
CA HIS A 205 12.86 -12.94 -4.58
C HIS A 205 11.40 -13.39 -4.58
N GLU A 206 11.10 -14.43 -3.81
CA GLU A 206 9.75 -14.92 -3.55
C GLU A 206 9.36 -14.62 -2.09
N VAL A 207 8.23 -13.93 -1.90
CA VAL A 207 7.66 -13.62 -0.59
C VAL A 207 6.58 -14.63 -0.22
N PHE A 208 6.67 -15.16 1.00
CA PHE A 208 5.70 -16.07 1.58
C PHE A 208 5.14 -15.48 2.85
N GLU A 209 3.86 -15.11 2.83
CA GLU A 209 3.16 -14.56 3.99
C GLU A 209 2.43 -15.65 4.80
N ALA A 210 2.56 -15.58 6.11
CA ALA A 210 1.84 -16.41 7.06
C ALA A 210 0.55 -15.72 7.56
N PRO A 211 -0.44 -16.48 8.06
CA PRO A 211 -1.72 -15.90 8.53
C PRO A 211 -1.59 -14.87 9.66
N ASP A 212 -0.46 -14.84 10.36
CA ASP A 212 -0.14 -13.88 11.43
C ASP A 212 0.57 -12.61 10.91
N GLY A 213 0.70 -12.46 9.58
CA GLY A 213 1.38 -11.34 8.90
C GLY A 213 2.90 -11.46 8.86
N THR A 214 3.48 -12.58 9.31
CA THR A 214 4.93 -12.81 9.25
C THR A 214 5.34 -13.25 7.85
N LEU A 215 6.43 -12.67 7.34
CA LEU A 215 6.97 -12.93 6.01
C LEU A 215 8.21 -13.82 6.09
N CYS A 216 8.34 -14.72 5.12
CA CYS A 216 9.56 -15.45 4.81
C CYS A 216 9.93 -15.12 3.37
N ILE A 217 11.17 -14.69 3.14
CA ILE A 217 11.62 -14.26 1.81
C ILE A 217 12.64 -15.26 1.31
N LYS A 218 12.50 -15.72 0.07
CA LYS A 218 13.39 -16.69 -0.58
C LYS A 218 14.07 -16.01 -1.76
N SER A 219 15.37 -16.20 -1.93
CA SER A 219 16.01 -15.84 -3.19
C SER A 219 15.60 -16.85 -4.26
N SER A 220 15.02 -16.36 -5.36
CA SER A 220 14.63 -17.22 -6.48
C SER A 220 15.84 -17.90 -7.11
N HIS A 221 16.96 -17.18 -7.22
CA HIS A 221 18.21 -17.71 -7.76
C HIS A 221 18.83 -18.82 -6.90
N VAL A 222 19.01 -18.57 -5.60
CA VAL A 222 19.70 -19.50 -4.70
C VAL A 222 18.77 -20.64 -4.26
N GLY A 223 17.46 -20.41 -4.25
CA GLY A 223 16.47 -21.39 -3.81
C GLY A 223 16.29 -21.48 -2.29
N MET A 224 16.97 -20.63 -1.52
CA MET A 224 17.02 -20.66 -0.05
C MET A 224 16.43 -19.38 0.56
N PHE A 225 16.04 -19.46 1.83
CA PHE A 225 15.40 -18.37 2.57
C PHE A 225 16.41 -17.42 3.19
N TRP A 226 16.01 -16.16 3.23
CA TRP A 226 16.70 -15.08 3.92
C TRP A 226 16.74 -15.38 5.42
N ARG A 227 17.86 -15.10 6.07
CA ARG A 227 18.06 -15.32 7.50
C ARG A 227 19.07 -14.36 8.09
N LEU A 228 18.79 -13.87 9.29
CA LEU A 228 19.75 -13.17 10.12
C LEU A 228 20.89 -14.12 10.53
N ALA A 229 22.13 -13.72 10.24
CA ALA A 229 23.35 -14.45 10.56
C ALA A 229 24.32 -13.60 11.39
N ASN A 230 25.58 -14.04 11.45
CA ASN A 230 26.64 -13.36 12.20
C ASN A 230 26.82 -11.92 11.73
N ASP A 231 27.20 -11.06 12.67
CA ASP A 231 27.35 -9.61 12.46
C ASP A 231 26.08 -8.93 11.88
N ASP A 232 24.92 -9.56 12.13
CA ASP A 232 23.58 -9.09 11.76
C ASP A 232 23.31 -8.96 10.26
N TYR A 233 24.15 -9.56 9.42
CA TYR A 233 23.90 -9.66 7.99
C TYR A 233 22.72 -10.57 7.71
N ILE A 234 21.97 -10.23 6.65
CA ILE A 234 20.96 -11.12 6.10
C ILE A 234 21.62 -11.97 5.00
N VAL A 235 21.64 -13.28 5.21
CA VAL A 235 22.18 -14.29 4.29
C VAL A 235 21.06 -15.13 3.70
N VAL A 236 21.38 -15.92 2.68
CA VAL A 236 20.44 -16.74 1.91
C VAL A 236 20.81 -18.22 2.06
N ASP A 237 20.55 -18.80 3.23
CA ASP A 237 20.97 -20.17 3.58
C ASP A 237 19.94 -20.97 4.39
N ALA A 238 18.77 -20.42 4.67
CA ALA A 238 17.77 -21.09 5.48
C ALA A 238 16.89 -22.03 4.65
N ASN A 239 16.54 -23.17 5.25
CA ASN A 239 15.40 -23.97 4.81
C ASN A 239 14.08 -23.22 5.10
N TYR A 240 12.98 -23.68 4.49
CA TYR A 240 11.67 -23.07 4.71
C TYR A 240 11.32 -23.02 6.20
N PRO A 241 11.16 -21.82 6.80
CA PRO A 241 11.09 -21.69 8.25
C PRO A 241 9.68 -21.94 8.81
N ARG A 242 8.67 -22.23 7.98
CA ARG A 242 7.28 -22.42 8.45
C ARG A 242 7.18 -23.65 9.34
N GLY A 243 6.72 -23.44 10.58
CA GLY A 243 6.67 -24.49 11.62
C GLY A 243 7.99 -24.69 12.37
N SER A 244 9.05 -23.93 12.04
CA SER A 244 10.29 -23.87 12.80
C SER A 244 10.29 -22.69 13.78
N SER A 245 11.09 -22.78 14.84
CA SER A 245 11.36 -21.65 15.75
C SER A 245 12.43 -20.69 15.22
N ASN A 246 12.81 -20.76 13.93
CA ASN A 246 13.85 -19.93 13.35
C ASN A 246 13.34 -18.52 13.03
N THR A 247 13.16 -17.72 14.08
CA THR A 247 12.74 -16.32 13.98
C THR A 247 13.75 -15.44 13.23
N GLY A 248 14.99 -15.91 13.05
CA GLY A 248 16.00 -15.22 12.25
C GLY A 248 15.65 -15.18 10.76
N ALA A 249 14.85 -16.13 10.27
CA ALA A 249 14.36 -16.20 8.88
C ALA A 249 12.95 -15.62 8.70
N MET A 250 12.43 -14.93 9.72
CA MET A 250 11.10 -14.37 9.76
C MET A 250 11.18 -12.84 9.81
N PHE A 251 10.30 -12.18 9.08
CA PHE A 251 10.25 -10.73 8.95
C PHE A 251 8.83 -10.20 9.09
N ARG A 252 8.69 -8.90 9.38
CA ARG A 252 7.43 -8.16 9.20
C ARG A 252 7.67 -6.96 8.32
N ALA A 253 6.82 -6.77 7.33
CA ALA A 253 6.82 -5.55 6.54
C ALA A 253 6.05 -4.44 7.27
N VAL A 254 6.56 -3.23 7.16
CA VAL A 254 5.88 -2.00 7.53
C VAL A 254 5.79 -1.14 6.28
N VAL A 255 4.59 -0.92 5.78
CA VAL A 255 4.37 -0.07 4.60
C VAL A 255 4.72 1.37 4.94
N ARG A 256 5.46 2.02 4.04
CA ARG A 256 5.96 3.40 4.18
C ARG A 256 5.36 4.34 3.13
N ASP A 257 5.14 3.85 1.93
CA ASP A 257 4.49 4.56 0.83
C ASP A 257 4.02 3.57 -0.26
N VAL A 258 3.56 4.08 -1.40
CA VAL A 258 3.35 3.31 -2.63
C VAL A 258 4.59 2.46 -2.91
N ASN A 259 4.41 1.13 -2.95
CA ASN A 259 5.47 0.17 -3.24
C ASN A 259 6.70 0.31 -2.31
N ALA A 260 6.62 1.01 -1.19
CA ALA A 260 7.75 1.24 -0.31
C ALA A 260 7.49 0.61 1.05
N ILE A 261 8.41 -0.24 1.50
CA ILE A 261 8.31 -0.95 2.77
C ILE A 261 9.60 -0.84 3.59
N ALA A 262 9.51 -1.12 4.87
CA ALA A 262 10.64 -1.45 5.71
C ALA A 262 10.45 -2.86 6.28
N LEU A 263 11.54 -3.64 6.39
CA LEU A 263 11.49 -5.01 6.88
C LEU A 263 12.09 -5.13 8.27
N LEU A 264 11.28 -5.50 9.26
CA LEU A 264 11.71 -5.81 10.62
C LEU A 264 12.09 -7.29 10.72
N ASN A 265 13.31 -7.62 11.18
CA ASN A 265 13.65 -9.00 11.48
C ASN A 265 13.07 -9.44 12.83
N MET A 266 12.45 -10.63 12.89
CA MET A 266 11.73 -11.08 14.09
C MET A 266 12.62 -11.64 15.20
N SER A 267 13.88 -12.00 14.92
CA SER A 267 14.83 -12.45 15.95
C SER A 267 15.50 -11.28 16.65
N LYS A 268 16.04 -10.32 15.89
CA LYS A 268 16.72 -9.15 16.45
C LYS A 268 15.79 -8.00 16.80
N THR A 269 14.59 -7.97 16.22
CA THR A 269 13.60 -6.86 16.33
C THR A 269 14.13 -5.51 15.85
N TRP A 270 15.01 -5.53 14.86
CA TRP A 270 15.58 -4.35 14.20
C TRP A 270 15.23 -4.37 12.71
N PHE A 271 15.15 -3.18 12.10
CA PHE A 271 14.90 -3.02 10.68
C PHE A 271 16.15 -3.34 9.86
N CYS A 272 15.91 -4.06 8.76
CA CYS A 272 16.90 -4.34 7.74
C CYS A 272 17.12 -3.08 6.91
N LYS A 273 18.38 -2.77 6.64
CA LYS A 273 18.79 -1.61 5.86
C LYS A 273 20.01 -1.90 5.03
N ARG A 274 20.23 -1.06 4.02
CA ARG A 274 21.54 -0.97 3.36
C ARG A 274 22.56 -0.51 4.40
N TYR A 275 23.61 -1.29 4.58
CA TYR A 275 24.63 -1.04 5.58
C TYR A 275 26.02 -1.18 4.97
N THR A 276 26.97 -0.43 5.51
CA THR A 276 28.36 -0.42 5.07
C THR A 276 29.23 -0.40 6.30
N PHE A 277 29.95 -1.50 6.52
CA PHE A 277 30.85 -1.65 7.66
C PHE A 277 32.10 -2.43 7.29
N ILE A 278 31.99 -3.76 7.18
CA ILE A 278 33.07 -4.61 6.64
C ILE A 278 32.92 -4.75 5.12
N TRP A 279 31.68 -4.84 4.65
CA TRP A 279 31.34 -4.92 3.24
C TRP A 279 30.35 -3.83 2.85
N ASP A 280 30.47 -3.36 1.61
CA ASP A 280 29.74 -2.19 1.12
C ASP A 280 28.35 -2.55 0.60
N HIS A 281 27.35 -1.79 1.05
CA HIS A 281 25.96 -1.87 0.61
C HIS A 281 25.26 -3.24 0.79
N PHE A 282 25.61 -3.98 1.84
CA PHE A 282 24.94 -5.24 2.17
C PHE A 282 23.69 -5.03 3.02
N LEU A 283 22.74 -5.96 2.94
CA LEU A 283 21.55 -5.96 3.78
C LEU A 283 21.90 -6.43 5.20
N ASN A 284 21.59 -5.60 6.19
CA ASN A 284 21.89 -5.87 7.60
C ASN A 284 20.75 -5.37 8.49
N ALA A 285 20.46 -6.08 9.59
CA ALA A 285 19.50 -5.64 10.60
C ALA A 285 20.15 -4.59 11.55
N ALA A 286 20.37 -3.37 11.05
CA ALA A 286 21.26 -2.39 11.66
C ALA A 286 20.59 -1.14 12.28
N THR A 287 19.26 -1.02 12.27
CA THR A 287 18.58 0.12 12.91
C THR A 287 17.33 -0.27 13.70
N GLN A 288 17.10 0.38 14.85
CA GLN A 288 15.90 0.16 15.68
C GLN A 288 14.65 0.84 15.12
N ASN A 289 14.84 2.00 14.51
CA ASN A 289 13.78 2.81 13.92
C ASN A 289 14.04 2.93 12.42
N VAL A 290 12.99 3.03 11.61
CA VAL A 290 13.17 3.18 10.17
C VAL A 290 13.88 4.50 9.88
N ASP A 291 14.97 4.40 9.12
CA ASP A 291 15.71 5.52 8.54
C ASP A 291 15.72 5.39 7.01
N GLU A 292 16.31 6.36 6.32
CA GLU A 292 16.32 6.45 4.85
C GLU A 292 16.89 5.20 4.17
N PHE A 293 17.84 4.51 4.80
CA PHE A 293 18.50 3.32 4.25
C PHE A 293 17.71 2.02 4.49
N ALA A 294 16.67 2.08 5.32
CA ALA A 294 15.79 0.97 5.65
C ALA A 294 14.51 0.92 4.79
N ILE A 295 14.28 1.95 3.97
CA ILE A 295 13.17 2.01 3.03
C ILE A 295 13.56 1.27 1.76
N LEU A 296 12.75 0.28 1.39
CA LEU A 296 12.92 -0.57 0.23
C LEU A 296 11.76 -0.32 -0.72
N GLU A 297 12.08 0.10 -1.94
CA GLU A 297 11.12 0.10 -3.04
C GLU A 297 10.94 -1.34 -3.54
N MET A 298 9.70 -1.77 -3.68
CA MET A 298 9.29 -3.12 -4.04
C MET A 298 8.68 -3.11 -5.43
N ILE A 299 9.31 -3.87 -6.33
CA ILE A 299 8.91 -3.98 -7.72
C ILE A 299 8.26 -5.35 -7.90
N ASP A 300 7.02 -5.40 -8.36
CA ASP A 300 6.35 -6.65 -8.74
C ASP A 300 6.96 -7.17 -10.04
N LEU A 301 7.45 -8.41 -10.02
CA LEU A 301 8.04 -9.07 -11.19
C LEU A 301 7.02 -9.88 -12.00
N GLY A 302 5.76 -9.91 -11.57
CA GLY A 302 4.71 -10.73 -12.20
C GLY A 302 4.82 -12.21 -11.87
N ALA A 303 3.91 -12.99 -12.45
CA ALA A 303 3.79 -14.44 -12.26
C ALA A 303 4.37 -15.23 -13.44
#